data_AF-A0A8T4JKF5-F1
#
_entry.id   AF-A0A8T4JKF5-F1
#
_cell.length_a   1.000
_cell.length_b   1.000
_cell.length_c   1.000
_cell.angle_alpha   90.00
_cell.angle_beta   90.00
_cell.angle_gamma   90.00
#
_symmetry.space_group_name_H-M   'P 1'
#
loop_
_entity.id
_entity.type
_entity.pdbx_description
1 polymer ?
#
loop_
_entity_poly.entity_id
_entity_poly.type
_entity_poly.pdbx_seq_one_letter_code
_entity_poly.pdbx_strand_id
1 'polypeptide(L)' 'MNMTRTWIGSGGRRYYQYKVDALRARRKGDRIYYDAYEGGYYIIHPQKRSFWG' A
#
# COMPACT_ATOMS: atom_id res chain seq x y z
N MET A 1 -22.20 -7.89 -0.98
CA MET A 1 -20.98 -8.72 -1.09
C MET A 1 -19.83 -7.96 -0.44
N ASN A 2 -19.42 -8.39 0.76
CA ASN A 2 -18.42 -7.69 1.57
C ASN A 2 -17.03 -8.17 1.12
N MET A 3 -16.33 -7.36 0.33
CA MET A 3 -15.00 -7.70 -0.20
C MET A 3 -14.01 -7.82 0.95
N THR A 4 -13.69 -9.06 1.32
CA THR A 4 -12.66 -9.43 2.28
C THR A 4 -11.35 -8.74 1.92
N ARG A 5 -10.89 -7.83 2.79
CA ARG A 5 -9.52 -7.28 2.76
C ARG A 5 -8.55 -8.40 3.10
N THR A 6 -8.13 -9.16 2.08
CA THR A 6 -7.10 -10.18 2.22
C THR A 6 -5.76 -9.46 2.34
N TRP A 7 -5.31 -9.25 3.57
CA TRP A 7 -3.96 -8.75 3.86
C TRP A 7 -2.99 -9.92 3.79
N ILE A 8 -1.92 -9.79 3.01
CA ILE A 8 -0.84 -10.78 2.92
C ILE A 8 0.36 -10.13 3.58
N GLY A 9 0.97 -10.68 4.63
CA GLY A 9 2.09 -9.99 5.30
C GLY A 9 2.40 -10.46 6.72
N SER A 10 3.64 -10.91 6.96
CA SER A 10 4.16 -11.22 8.30
C SER A 10 4.93 -10.03 8.89
N GLY A 11 4.23 -9.00 9.37
CA GLY A 11 4.85 -7.94 10.18
C GLY A 11 4.51 -6.52 9.73
N GLY A 12 3.51 -5.93 10.40
CA GLY A 12 3.27 -4.48 10.48
C GLY A 12 2.87 -3.73 9.19
N ARG A 13 3.21 -4.24 8.01
CA ARG A 13 2.88 -3.64 6.71
C ARG A 13 1.71 -4.35 6.06
N ARG A 14 0.87 -3.55 5.41
CA ARG A 14 -0.35 -3.97 4.74
C ARG A 14 -0.09 -4.13 3.25
N TYR A 15 -0.18 -5.36 2.75
CA TYR A 15 -0.01 -5.67 1.33
C TYR A 15 -1.35 -6.11 0.72
N TYR A 16 -1.58 -5.66 -0.51
CA TYR A 16 -2.67 -6.00 -1.40
C TYR A 16 -2.20 -7.09 -2.35
N GLN A 17 -3.02 -8.11 -2.58
CA GLN A 17 -2.70 -9.17 -3.54
C GLN A 17 -2.53 -8.64 -4.97
N TYR A 18 -3.40 -7.72 -5.37
CA TYR A 18 -3.44 -7.21 -6.74
C TYR A 18 -3.12 -5.72 -6.81
N LYS A 19 -2.43 -5.32 -7.88
CA LYS A 19 -2.08 -3.92 -8.16
C LYS A 19 -3.31 -3.02 -8.25
N VAL A 20 -4.43 -3.53 -8.79
CA VAL A 20 -5.68 -2.78 -8.95
C VAL A 20 -6.27 -2.35 -7.61
N ASP A 21 -6.18 -3.20 -6.58
CA ASP A 21 -6.68 -2.89 -5.25
C ASP A 21 -5.81 -1.82 -4.58
N ALA A 22 -4.49 -1.95 -4.73
CA ALA A 22 -3.54 -0.92 -4.27
C ALA A 22 -3.79 0.42 -4.97
N LEU A 23 -4.12 0.42 -6.27
CA LEU A 23 -4.46 1.64 -7.03
C LEU A 23 -5.76 2.28 -6.56
N ARG A 24 -6.80 1.47 -6.28
CA ARG A 24 -8.07 1.96 -5.74
C ARG A 24 -7.93 2.57 -4.35
N ALA A 25 -7.02 2.04 -3.54
CA ALA A 25 -6.74 2.54 -2.21
C ALA A 25 -5.73 3.72 -2.19
N ARG A 26 -5.04 4.00 -3.29
CA ARG A 26 -4.01 5.04 -3.42
C ARG A 26 -4.60 6.44 -3.28
N ARG A 27 -4.03 7.27 -2.41
CA ARG A 27 -4.33 8.71 -2.31
C ARG A 27 -3.32 9.54 -3.10
N LYS A 28 -3.64 10.81 -3.34
CA LYS A 28 -2.77 11.73 -4.10
C LYS A 28 -1.45 11.93 -3.35
N GLY A 29 -0.35 11.51 -3.98
CA GLY A 29 1.01 11.59 -3.42
C GLY A 29 1.55 10.24 -2.93
N ASP A 30 0.70 9.22 -2.82
CA ASP A 30 1.14 7.89 -2.40
C ASP A 30 1.89 7.16 -3.52
N ARG A 31 2.80 6.28 -3.11
CA ARG A 31 3.56 5.40 -4.00
C ARG A 31 3.22 3.94 -3.73
N ILE A 32 3.06 3.17 -4.80
CA ILE A 32 2.79 1.74 -4.72
C ILE A 32 4.06 1.00 -5.09
N TYR A 33 4.43 0.03 -4.26
CA TYR A 33 5.57 -0.85 -4.48
C TYR A 33 5.11 -2.30 -4.48
N TYR A 34 5.79 -3.14 -5.25
CA TYR A 34 5.62 -4.59 -5.20
C TYR A 34 6.71 -5.19 -4.33
N ASP A 35 6.31 -6.04 -3.39
CA ASP A 35 7.21 -6.81 -2.55
C ASP A 35 7.22 -8.26 -3.07
N ALA A 36 8.38 -8.71 -3.55
CA ALA A 36 8.53 -10.06 -4.07
C ALA A 36 8.63 -11.12 -2.96
N TYR A 37 8.99 -10.73 -1.74
CA TYR A 37 9.10 -11.64 -0.59
C TYR A 37 7.71 -12.00 -0.05
N GLU A 38 6.85 -11.00 0.17
CA GLU A 38 5.46 -11.21 0.58
C GLU A 38 4.52 -11.49 -0.60
N GLY A 39 4.99 -11.31 -1.84
CA GLY A 39 4.22 -11.53 -3.06
C GLY A 39 3.07 -10.54 -3.26
N GLY A 40 3.17 -9.32 -2.73
CA GLY A 40 2.06 -8.36 -2.66
C GLY A 40 2.45 -6.91 -2.92
N TYR A 41 1.46 -6.07 -3.18
CA TYR A 41 1.62 -4.63 -3.41
C TYR A 41 1.33 -3.85 -2.14
N TYR A 42 2.19 -2.92 -1.74
CA TYR A 42 1.94 -2.06 -0.58
C TYR A 42 2.03 -0.59 -0.95
N ILE A 43 1.36 0.25 -0.16
CA ILE A 43 1.27 1.69 -0.37
C ILE A 43 2.14 2.40 0.67
N ILE A 44 3.12 3.17 0.20
CA ILE A 44 3.88 4.09 1.02
C ILE A 44 3.24 5.47 0.91
N HIS A 45 2.94 6.06 2.07
CA HIS A 45 2.49 7.42 2.19
C HIS A 45 3.70 8.27 2.57
N PRO A 46 4.39 8.93 1.61
CA PRO A 46 5.51 9.78 1.96
C PRO A 46 5.01 10.93 2.84
N GLN A 47 5.56 11.05 4.05
CA GLN A 47 5.30 12.22 4.87
C GLN A 47 5.81 13.43 4.11
N LYS A 48 4.92 14.40 3.86
CA LYS A 48 5.33 15.70 3.32
C LYS A 48 6.27 16.32 4.34
N ARG A 49 7.56 16.42 3.98
CA ARG A 49 8.52 17.22 4.72
C ARG A 49 8.06 18.67 4.57
N SER A 50 7.43 19.24 5.60
CA SER A 50 7.06 20.66 5.61
C SER A 50 8.32 21.47 5.34
N PHE A 51 8.34 22.14 4.18
CA PHE A 51 9.46 22.97 3.72
C PHE A 51 9.30 24.41 4.22
N TRP A 52 8.94 24.60 5.49
CA TRP A 52 8.89 25.91 6.14
C TRP A 52 9.32 25.72 7.60
N GLY A 53 10.57 26.07 7.84
CA GLY A 53 11.25 26.17 9.13
C GLY A 53 12.51 26.97 8.92
#